data_AF-A0A1Y4JVL3-F1
#
_entry.id   AF-A0A1Y4JVL3-F1
#
_cell.length_a   1.000
_cell.length_b   1.000
_cell.length_c   1.000
_cell.angle_alpha   90.00
_cell.angle_beta   90.00
_cell.angle_gamma   90.00
#
_symmetry.space_group_name_H-M   'P 1'
#
loop_
_entity.id
_entity.type
_entity.pdbx_description
1 polymer ?
#
loop_
_entity_poly.entity_id
_entity_poly.type
_entity_poly.pdbx_seq_one_letter_code
_entity_poly.pdbx_strand_id
1 'polypeptide(L)'
;MENRKLLEFVEYFDTLYYAGDILLGLSEYEGLQKHCRFIKYTDKQKEHIVQKINKNWRALFKHDPILLTDEIWKNMFDKSIDTKIYIIYVLRRFGEISSYLNLGNTACPNFQVLACNKVIERVISYTDNERTERLINGTLYNYEIEKYIFFCRRVVLTFLTAFDCKCHDFGYDIMEIQKSANFCVYKQVPEAMEEFKKHGYGYDIALPPTRSPQYRQENITDYLNLNDEEEKIGWVEKGKKCETVKELAIFIAQSYTDKILRKIPSKRGGGLWNLAKDTFHIEDTCTNRKLIEKQFNLAYNPVPKHDKFK
;
A
#
# COMPACT_ATOMS: atom_id res chain seq x y z
N MET A 1 -3.54 -5.69 29.26
CA MET A 1 -3.36 -6.59 28.10
C MET A 1 -1.91 -7.02 28.02
N GLU A 2 -1.63 -8.31 28.24
CA GLU A 2 -0.32 -8.89 27.92
C GLU A 2 -0.40 -9.56 26.55
N ASN A 3 -0.02 -8.86 25.49
CA ASN A 3 0.09 -9.46 24.14
C ASN A 3 1.45 -10.11 23.95
N ARG A 4 1.68 -11.24 24.63
CA ARG A 4 3.00 -11.86 24.70
C ARG A 4 3.56 -12.19 23.32
N LYS A 5 2.73 -12.65 22.36
CA LYS A 5 3.22 -12.94 21.00
C LYS A 5 3.52 -11.70 20.17
N LEU A 6 2.74 -10.62 20.33
CA LEU A 6 3.04 -9.36 19.65
C LEU A 6 4.35 -8.78 20.19
N LEU A 7 4.55 -8.82 21.51
CA LEU A 7 5.78 -8.34 22.14
C LEU A 7 6.99 -9.17 21.70
N GLU A 8 6.88 -10.50 21.72
CA GLU A 8 7.91 -11.41 21.23
C GLU A 8 8.22 -11.15 19.74
N PHE A 9 7.20 -10.96 18.91
CA PHE A 9 7.39 -10.65 17.50
C PHE A 9 8.10 -9.32 17.29
N VAL A 10 7.73 -8.29 18.04
CA VAL A 10 8.36 -6.96 17.99
C VAL A 10 9.82 -7.04 18.43
N GLU A 11 10.13 -7.78 19.49
CA GLU A 11 11.51 -7.95 20.00
C GLU A 11 12.47 -8.57 18.97
N TYR A 12 11.96 -9.39 18.03
CA TYR A 12 12.78 -9.92 16.95
C TYR A 12 13.30 -8.84 15.99
N PHE A 13 12.63 -7.69 15.93
CA PHE A 13 13.02 -6.57 15.08
C PHE A 13 13.91 -5.54 15.78
N ASP A 14 14.08 -5.59 17.10
CA ASP A 14 15.00 -4.71 17.83
C ASP A 14 16.45 -4.86 17.32
N THR A 15 16.79 -6.04 16.81
CA THR A 15 18.10 -6.30 16.19
C THR A 15 18.32 -5.56 14.86
N LEU A 16 17.28 -4.98 14.24
CA LEU A 16 17.44 -4.08 13.09
C LEU A 16 18.22 -2.82 13.44
N TYR A 17 18.03 -2.30 14.66
CA TYR A 17 18.79 -1.16 15.15
C TYR A 17 20.29 -1.41 15.03
N TYR A 18 20.75 -2.54 15.55
CA TYR A 18 22.16 -2.93 15.49
C TYR A 18 22.62 -3.25 14.07
N ALA A 19 21.76 -3.86 13.25
CA ALA A 19 22.08 -4.11 11.84
C ALA A 19 22.36 -2.81 11.06
N GLY A 20 21.52 -1.79 11.25
CA GLY A 20 21.72 -0.47 10.65
C GLY A 20 22.96 0.25 11.19
N ASP A 21 23.26 0.08 12.48
CA ASP A 21 24.46 0.66 13.10
C ASP A 21 25.76 -0.02 12.63
N ILE A 22 25.73 -1.33 12.35
CA ILE A 22 26.82 -2.04 11.68
C ILE A 22 27.05 -1.47 10.28
N LEU A 23 25.98 -1.25 9.49
CA LEU A 23 26.11 -0.64 8.15
C LEU A 23 26.68 0.79 8.20
N LEU A 24 26.32 1.59 9.21
CA LEU A 24 26.95 2.90 9.42
C LEU A 24 28.46 2.79 9.59
N GLY A 25 28.93 1.79 10.35
CA GLY A 25 30.35 1.58 10.58
C GLY A 25 31.14 1.17 9.33
N LEU A 26 30.44 0.63 8.33
CA LEU A 26 31.03 0.18 7.07
C LEU A 26 30.78 1.14 5.90
N SER A 27 30.03 2.21 6.13
CA SER A 27 29.69 3.19 5.10
C SER A 27 30.96 3.88 4.55
N GLU A 28 31.06 4.00 3.23
CA GLU A 28 32.14 4.75 2.55
C GLU A 28 32.13 6.26 2.88
N TYR A 29 31.00 6.78 3.38
CA TYR A 29 30.89 8.16 3.83
C TYR A 29 31.37 8.30 5.28
N GLU A 30 32.54 8.93 5.49
CA GLU A 30 33.12 9.21 6.82
C GLU A 30 32.14 9.94 7.75
N GLY A 31 31.30 10.83 7.21
CA GLY A 31 30.28 11.54 7.98
C GLY A 31 29.29 10.59 8.66
N LEU A 32 28.94 9.47 8.02
CA LEU A 32 28.03 8.47 8.58
C LEU A 32 28.72 7.59 9.63
N GLN A 33 29.98 7.23 9.42
CA GLN A 33 30.75 6.40 10.37
C GLN A 33 30.86 7.07 11.75
N LYS A 34 30.94 8.42 11.81
CA LYS A 34 31.01 9.17 13.07
C LYS A 34 29.78 8.97 13.98
N HIS A 35 28.66 8.58 13.41
CA HIS A 35 27.41 8.30 14.13
C HIS A 35 27.24 6.82 14.52
N CYS A 36 28.16 5.95 14.08
CA CYS A 36 28.14 4.53 14.41
C CYS A 36 28.52 4.28 15.88
N ARG A 37 27.67 3.57 16.63
CA ARG A 37 27.99 3.12 18.00
C ARG A 37 28.77 1.81 17.98
N PHE A 38 28.51 0.95 17.01
CA PHE A 38 29.11 -0.37 16.86
C PHE A 38 30.64 -0.35 16.77
N ILE A 39 31.23 0.64 16.09
CA ILE A 39 32.69 0.81 16.02
C ILE A 39 33.32 0.94 17.43
N LYS A 40 32.61 1.59 18.37
CA LYS A 40 33.08 1.89 19.72
C LYS A 40 32.91 0.72 20.70
N TYR A 41 32.26 -0.36 20.29
CA TYR A 41 32.06 -1.53 21.13
C TYR A 41 33.29 -2.44 21.20
N THR A 42 33.42 -3.12 22.34
CA THR A 42 34.41 -4.18 22.54
C THR A 42 34.11 -5.39 21.64
N ASP A 43 35.11 -6.22 21.35
CA ASP A 43 34.92 -7.40 20.50
C ASP A 43 33.87 -8.36 21.05
N LYS A 44 33.83 -8.54 22.39
CA LYS A 44 32.79 -9.35 23.06
C LYS A 44 31.38 -8.81 22.83
N GLN A 45 31.22 -7.48 22.87
CA GLN A 45 29.92 -6.85 22.61
C GLN A 45 29.50 -6.99 21.14
N LYS A 46 30.45 -6.81 20.21
CA LYS A 46 30.23 -7.00 18.77
C LYS A 46 29.79 -8.43 18.47
N GLU A 47 30.49 -9.41 19.03
CA GLU A 47 30.15 -10.83 18.86
C GLU A 47 28.75 -11.15 19.40
N HIS A 48 28.41 -10.67 20.59
CA HIS A 48 27.09 -10.85 21.17
C HIS A 48 25.97 -10.27 20.29
N ILE A 49 26.16 -9.08 19.74
CA ILE A 49 25.21 -8.43 18.82
C ILE A 49 24.99 -9.30 17.57
N VAL A 50 26.06 -9.76 16.94
CA VAL A 50 25.99 -10.60 15.73
C VAL A 50 25.28 -11.93 16.03
N GLN A 51 25.59 -12.57 17.16
CA GLN A 51 24.91 -13.79 17.60
C GLN A 51 23.41 -13.55 17.81
N LYS A 52 23.02 -12.41 18.40
CA LYS A 52 21.61 -12.05 18.62
C LYS A 52 20.88 -11.82 17.30
N ILE A 53 21.49 -11.12 16.34
CA ILE A 53 20.94 -10.94 14.98
C ILE A 53 20.68 -12.30 14.33
N ASN A 54 21.67 -13.21 14.33
CA ASN A 54 21.53 -14.53 13.72
C ASN A 54 20.44 -15.39 14.39
N LYS A 55 20.33 -15.33 15.73
CA LYS A 55 19.27 -16.02 16.48
C LYS A 55 17.89 -15.50 16.08
N ASN A 56 17.70 -14.18 16.08
CA ASN A 56 16.43 -13.55 15.73
C ASN A 56 16.06 -13.78 14.26
N TRP A 57 17.04 -13.76 13.35
CA TRP A 57 16.81 -14.07 11.95
C TRP A 57 16.27 -15.49 11.75
N ARG A 58 16.87 -16.48 12.41
CA ARG A 58 16.39 -17.88 12.37
C ARG A 58 14.99 -18.04 12.98
N ALA A 59 14.66 -17.27 14.01
CA ALA A 59 13.33 -17.27 14.61
C ALA A 59 12.29 -16.71 13.63
N LEU A 60 12.56 -15.52 13.06
CA LEU A 60 11.68 -14.87 12.09
C LEU A 60 11.46 -15.72 10.82
N PHE A 61 12.44 -16.49 10.37
CA PHE A 61 12.27 -17.42 9.25
C PHE A 61 11.21 -18.50 9.49
N LYS A 62 10.94 -18.82 10.75
CA LYS A 62 9.93 -19.81 11.15
C LYS A 62 8.57 -19.18 11.46
N HIS A 63 8.50 -17.85 11.53
CA HIS A 63 7.25 -17.13 11.75
C HIS A 63 6.53 -16.92 10.42
N ASP A 64 5.26 -17.33 10.36
CA ASP A 64 4.33 -16.84 9.35
C ASP A 64 3.71 -15.53 9.87
N PRO A 65 4.01 -14.38 9.21
CA PRO A 65 3.47 -13.08 9.62
C PRO A 65 1.94 -13.02 9.55
N ILE A 66 1.32 -13.87 8.73
CA ILE A 66 -0.14 -13.99 8.59
C ILE A 66 -0.73 -14.77 9.77
N LEU A 67 0.02 -15.68 10.43
CA LEU A 67 -0.48 -16.46 11.58
C LEU A 67 -0.29 -15.77 12.94
N LEU A 68 0.59 -14.77 13.03
CA LEU A 68 0.69 -13.87 14.19
C LEU A 68 -0.60 -13.09 14.48
N THR A 69 -1.52 -13.17 13.55
CA THR A 69 -2.69 -12.34 13.49
C THR A 69 -3.82 -12.84 14.39
N ASP A 70 -3.95 -14.15 14.67
CA ASP A 70 -5.04 -14.71 15.49
C ASP A 70 -5.12 -14.16 16.92
N GLU A 71 -3.98 -13.92 17.57
CA GLU A 71 -3.95 -13.34 18.93
C GLU A 71 -4.26 -11.85 18.92
N ILE A 72 -3.76 -11.14 17.91
CA ILE A 72 -4.02 -9.71 17.71
C ILE A 72 -5.49 -9.48 17.36
N TRP A 73 -6.08 -10.37 16.56
CA TRP A 73 -7.49 -10.34 16.18
C TRP A 73 -8.43 -10.56 17.34
N LYS A 74 -8.15 -11.53 18.22
CA LYS A 74 -8.99 -11.77 19.39
C LYS A 74 -9.23 -10.51 20.22
N ASN A 75 -8.21 -9.66 20.35
CA ASN A 75 -8.34 -8.39 21.06
C ASN A 75 -9.14 -7.32 20.29
N MET A 76 -9.20 -7.37 18.96
CA MET A 76 -10.07 -6.46 18.18
C MET A 76 -11.56 -6.78 18.37
N PHE A 77 -11.90 -8.01 18.78
CA PHE A 77 -13.26 -8.45 19.07
C PHE A 77 -13.66 -8.30 20.54
N ASP A 78 -12.73 -7.93 21.41
CA ASP A 78 -12.99 -7.74 22.83
C ASP A 78 -13.68 -6.37 23.04
N LYS A 79 -14.98 -6.43 23.38
CA LYS A 79 -15.80 -5.23 23.62
C LYS A 79 -15.36 -4.40 24.83
N SER A 80 -14.46 -4.91 25.67
CA SER A 80 -13.89 -4.17 26.79
C SER A 80 -12.73 -3.24 26.38
N ILE A 81 -12.26 -3.35 25.13
CA ILE A 81 -11.13 -2.59 24.60
C ILE A 81 -11.63 -1.65 23.49
N ASP A 82 -11.22 -0.39 23.54
CA ASP A 82 -11.42 0.52 22.41
C ASP A 82 -10.51 0.09 21.25
N THR A 83 -11.13 -0.37 20.15
CA THR A 83 -10.43 -0.91 18.99
C THR A 83 -9.50 0.13 18.34
N LYS A 84 -9.87 1.41 18.32
CA LYS A 84 -9.02 2.48 17.76
C LYS A 84 -7.77 2.68 18.62
N ILE A 85 -7.92 2.68 19.95
CA ILE A 85 -6.78 2.74 20.89
C ILE A 85 -5.89 1.51 20.70
N TYR A 86 -6.48 0.33 20.52
CA TYR A 86 -5.71 -0.89 20.31
C TYR A 86 -4.93 -0.88 18.99
N ILE A 87 -5.53 -0.42 17.89
CA ILE A 87 -4.86 -0.24 16.59
C ILE A 87 -3.65 0.69 16.75
N ILE A 88 -3.83 1.83 17.44
CA ILE A 88 -2.73 2.76 17.73
C ILE A 88 -1.63 2.07 18.55
N TYR A 89 -2.00 1.29 19.57
CA TYR A 89 -1.06 0.55 20.39
C TYR A 89 -0.21 -0.41 19.55
N VAL A 90 -0.83 -1.23 18.70
CA VAL A 90 -0.13 -2.19 17.83
C VAL A 90 0.84 -1.47 16.91
N LEU A 91 0.40 -0.43 16.21
CA LEU A 91 1.25 0.32 15.27
C LEU A 91 2.44 0.96 15.98
N ARG A 92 2.25 1.56 17.16
CA ARG A 92 3.34 2.20 17.92
C ARG A 92 4.44 1.22 18.33
N ARG A 93 4.17 -0.09 18.44
CA ARG A 93 5.21 -1.09 18.70
C ARG A 93 6.26 -1.17 17.60
N PHE A 94 5.91 -0.80 16.38
CA PHE A 94 6.83 -0.77 15.24
C PHE A 94 7.41 0.62 14.99
N GLY A 95 7.20 1.58 15.89
CA GLY A 95 7.65 2.97 15.75
C GLY A 95 9.16 3.12 15.62
N GLU A 96 9.93 2.32 16.37
CA GLU A 96 11.41 2.39 16.34
C GLU A 96 11.99 1.81 15.05
N ILE A 97 11.28 0.87 14.41
CA ILE A 97 11.71 0.22 13.18
C ILE A 97 11.04 0.79 11.92
N SER A 98 10.05 1.68 12.07
CA SER A 98 9.28 2.23 10.94
C SER A 98 10.16 2.97 9.94
N SER A 99 11.28 3.49 10.42
CA SER A 99 12.25 4.18 9.61
C SER A 99 12.94 3.22 8.61
N TYR A 100 13.11 1.93 8.94
CA TYR A 100 13.63 0.90 8.01
C TYR A 100 12.63 0.53 6.90
N LEU A 101 11.35 0.91 7.06
CA LEU A 101 10.30 0.67 6.07
C LEU A 101 10.19 1.82 5.05
N ASN A 102 11.04 2.85 5.14
CA ASN A 102 10.92 4.09 4.36
C ASN A 102 9.64 4.89 4.63
N LEU A 103 9.16 4.84 5.88
CA LEU A 103 7.87 5.42 6.26
C LEU A 103 7.96 6.82 6.87
N GLY A 104 9.13 7.46 6.72
CA GLY A 104 9.25 8.91 6.84
C GLY A 104 8.60 9.48 8.11
N ASN A 105 9.03 9.06 9.29
CA ASN A 105 8.86 9.93 10.44
C ASN A 105 9.82 11.11 10.24
N THR A 106 9.29 12.18 9.68
CA THR A 106 9.96 13.47 9.41
C THR A 106 10.37 14.23 10.67
N ALA A 107 10.09 13.68 11.86
CA ALA A 107 10.35 14.35 13.13
C ALA A 107 11.83 14.35 13.57
N CYS A 108 12.67 13.43 13.05
CA CYS A 108 14.11 13.44 13.36
C CYS A 108 14.93 12.68 12.29
N PRO A 109 16.04 13.25 11.78
CA PRO A 109 16.96 12.54 10.89
C PRO A 109 17.51 11.27 11.55
N ASN A 110 17.24 10.10 10.96
CA ASN A 110 17.79 8.83 11.42
C ASN A 110 18.92 8.37 10.46
N PHE A 111 20.17 8.44 10.93
CA PHE A 111 21.35 8.11 10.12
C PHE A 111 21.43 6.63 9.75
N GLN A 112 20.99 5.72 10.62
CA GLN A 112 20.94 4.29 10.34
C GLN A 112 20.07 4.01 9.11
N VAL A 113 18.97 4.75 8.97
CA VAL A 113 18.02 4.59 7.86
C VAL A 113 18.58 5.15 6.57
N LEU A 114 19.24 6.31 6.62
CA LEU A 114 19.95 6.87 5.47
C LEU A 114 21.03 5.90 4.97
N ALA A 115 21.77 5.27 5.88
CA ALA A 115 22.77 4.26 5.53
C ALA A 115 22.12 3.02 4.91
N CYS A 116 21.06 2.48 5.54
CA CYS A 116 20.32 1.34 5.00
C CYS A 116 19.77 1.65 3.60
N ASN A 117 19.16 2.81 3.39
CA ASN A 117 18.61 3.21 2.10
C ASN A 117 19.67 3.35 1.03
N LYS A 118 20.77 4.06 1.32
CA LYS A 118 21.87 4.20 0.36
C LYS A 118 22.47 2.86 -0.03
N VAL A 119 22.60 1.94 0.93
CA VAL A 119 23.08 0.58 0.68
C VAL A 119 22.08 -0.20 -0.17
N ILE A 120 20.79 -0.17 0.17
CA ILE A 120 19.70 -0.81 -0.57
C ILE A 120 19.63 -0.27 -2.01
N GLU A 121 19.64 1.05 -2.21
CA GLU A 121 19.62 1.70 -3.52
C GLU A 121 20.82 1.29 -4.36
N ARG A 122 22.02 1.28 -3.76
CA ARG A 122 23.24 0.82 -4.42
C ARG A 122 23.12 -0.64 -4.87
N VAL A 123 22.62 -1.54 -4.01
CA VAL A 123 22.43 -2.96 -4.34
C VAL A 123 21.39 -3.16 -5.45
N ILE A 124 20.28 -2.42 -5.40
CA ILE A 124 19.23 -2.48 -6.42
C ILE A 124 19.76 -1.98 -7.77
N SER A 125 20.64 -0.96 -7.77
CA SER A 125 21.22 -0.36 -8.98
C SER A 125 22.20 -1.26 -9.74
N TYR A 126 22.72 -2.33 -9.11
CA TYR A 126 23.65 -3.24 -9.79
C TYR A 126 22.98 -3.99 -10.94
N THR A 127 23.69 -4.05 -12.06
CA THR A 127 23.36 -4.93 -13.18
C THR A 127 23.55 -6.41 -12.79
N ASP A 128 22.92 -7.33 -13.53
CA ASP A 128 23.00 -8.76 -13.22
C ASP A 128 24.44 -9.31 -13.27
N ASN A 129 25.28 -8.76 -14.16
CA ASN A 129 26.70 -9.12 -14.24
C ASN A 129 27.47 -8.63 -13.01
N GLU A 130 27.26 -7.38 -12.58
CA GLU A 130 27.89 -6.82 -11.39
C GLU A 130 27.45 -7.55 -10.11
N ARG A 131 26.18 -7.94 -10.03
CA ARG A 131 25.67 -8.77 -8.93
C ARG A 131 26.41 -10.10 -8.88
N THR A 132 26.53 -10.77 -10.03
CA THR A 132 27.16 -12.08 -10.15
C THR A 132 28.65 -12.02 -9.80
N GLU A 133 29.38 -11.05 -10.33
CA GLU A 133 30.81 -10.87 -10.10
C GLU A 133 31.12 -10.54 -8.62
N ARG A 134 30.30 -9.70 -7.99
CA ARG A 134 30.45 -9.36 -6.56
C ARG A 134 30.03 -10.50 -5.63
N LEU A 135 29.08 -11.35 -6.05
CA LEU A 135 28.73 -12.59 -5.33
C LEU A 135 29.88 -13.60 -5.36
N ILE A 136 30.53 -13.75 -6.52
CA ILE A 136 31.65 -14.68 -6.72
C ILE A 136 32.89 -14.23 -5.93
N ASN A 137 33.17 -12.92 -5.91
CA ASN A 137 34.39 -12.38 -5.30
C ASN A 137 34.30 -12.13 -3.79
N GLY A 138 33.15 -12.40 -3.16
CA GLY A 138 32.97 -12.20 -1.71
C GLY A 138 33.12 -10.74 -1.23
N THR A 139 33.19 -9.78 -2.15
CA THR A 139 33.42 -8.34 -1.90
C THR A 139 32.14 -7.56 -1.61
N LEU A 140 30.98 -8.24 -1.57
CA LEU A 140 29.80 -7.76 -0.82
C LEU A 140 30.11 -7.84 0.68
N TYR A 141 31.00 -6.98 1.18
CA TYR A 141 31.21 -6.83 2.62
C TYR A 141 29.89 -6.38 3.24
N ASN A 142 29.18 -7.36 3.82
CA ASN A 142 27.87 -7.38 4.48
C ASN A 142 26.62 -7.86 3.72
N TYR A 143 26.77 -8.74 2.73
CA TYR A 143 25.65 -9.48 2.12
C TYR A 143 24.65 -10.06 3.15
N GLU A 144 25.13 -10.61 4.26
CA GLU A 144 24.27 -11.22 5.28
C GLU A 144 23.48 -10.19 6.12
N ILE A 145 24.09 -9.05 6.47
CA ILE A 145 23.38 -7.99 7.22
C ILE A 145 22.37 -7.27 6.31
N GLU A 146 22.73 -7.04 5.05
CA GLU A 146 21.82 -6.49 4.05
C GLU A 146 20.63 -7.41 3.82
N LYS A 147 20.87 -8.71 3.59
CA LYS A 147 19.81 -9.73 3.49
C LYS A 147 18.91 -9.72 4.72
N TYR A 148 19.49 -9.65 5.91
CA TYR A 148 18.73 -9.62 7.15
C TYR A 148 17.79 -8.41 7.20
N ILE A 149 18.29 -7.21 6.85
CA ILE A 149 17.48 -5.98 6.81
C ILE A 149 16.37 -6.10 5.76
N PHE A 150 16.68 -6.55 4.54
CA PHE A 150 15.67 -6.77 3.49
C PHE A 150 14.61 -7.78 3.91
N PHE A 151 15.04 -8.88 4.50
CA PHE A 151 14.16 -9.93 5.01
C PHE A 151 13.22 -9.37 6.08
N CYS A 152 13.75 -8.66 7.09
CA CYS A 152 12.93 -8.06 8.14
C CYS A 152 11.98 -7.00 7.59
N ARG A 153 12.46 -6.13 6.68
CA ARG A 153 11.62 -5.13 6.01
C ARG A 153 10.43 -5.78 5.32
N ARG A 154 10.65 -6.88 4.59
CA ARG A 154 9.59 -7.64 3.92
C ARG A 154 8.61 -8.22 4.94
N VAL A 155 9.11 -8.92 5.95
CA VAL A 155 8.28 -9.54 7.00
C VAL A 155 7.37 -8.51 7.69
N VAL A 156 7.92 -7.36 8.09
CA VAL A 156 7.15 -6.29 8.75
C VAL A 156 6.15 -5.66 7.79
N LEU A 157 6.53 -5.41 6.53
CA LEU A 157 5.60 -4.88 5.52
C LEU A 157 4.43 -5.83 5.27
N THR A 158 4.69 -7.14 5.15
CA THR A 158 3.67 -8.17 5.01
C THR A 158 2.73 -8.16 6.21
N PHE A 159 3.28 -8.15 7.43
CA PHE A 159 2.49 -8.08 8.67
C PHE A 159 1.60 -6.83 8.71
N LEU A 160 2.17 -5.65 8.48
CA LEU A 160 1.42 -4.38 8.55
C LEU A 160 0.37 -4.27 7.43
N THR A 161 0.63 -4.84 6.25
CA THR A 161 -0.35 -4.89 5.15
C THR A 161 -1.49 -5.84 5.47
N ALA A 162 -1.22 -7.01 6.06
CA ALA A 162 -2.25 -7.89 6.60
C ALA A 162 -3.08 -7.18 7.69
N PHE A 163 -2.39 -6.40 8.54
CA PHE A 163 -3.01 -5.58 9.56
C PHE A 163 -3.98 -4.53 9.01
N ASP A 164 -3.54 -3.82 7.97
CA ASP A 164 -4.35 -2.85 7.23
C ASP A 164 -5.60 -3.49 6.61
N CYS A 165 -5.43 -4.57 5.84
CA CYS A 165 -6.55 -5.27 5.22
C CYS A 165 -7.63 -5.64 6.22
N LYS A 166 -7.22 -6.09 7.41
CA LYS A 166 -8.14 -6.52 8.46
C LYS A 166 -8.81 -5.36 9.16
N CYS A 167 -8.08 -4.29 9.47
CA CYS A 167 -8.71 -3.08 10.01
C CYS A 167 -9.77 -2.54 9.05
N HIS A 168 -9.48 -2.57 7.74
CA HIS A 168 -10.43 -2.19 6.70
C HIS A 168 -11.67 -3.10 6.66
N ASP A 169 -11.52 -4.43 6.81
CA ASP A 169 -12.66 -5.36 6.94
C ASP A 169 -13.64 -4.96 8.09
N PHE A 170 -13.13 -4.29 9.13
CA PHE A 170 -13.90 -3.79 10.27
C PHE A 170 -14.28 -2.30 10.18
N GLY A 171 -14.03 -1.65 9.05
CA GLY A 171 -14.38 -0.25 8.84
C GLY A 171 -13.41 0.76 9.47
N TYR A 172 -12.19 0.35 9.79
CA TYR A 172 -11.14 1.24 10.28
C TYR A 172 -10.13 1.58 9.19
N ASP A 173 -9.96 2.87 8.91
CA ASP A 173 -8.87 3.37 8.07
C ASP A 173 -7.62 3.63 8.93
N ILE A 174 -6.62 2.76 8.82
CA ILE A 174 -5.35 2.92 9.55
C ILE A 174 -4.63 4.21 9.16
N MET A 175 -4.71 4.64 7.90
CA MET A 175 -4.05 5.86 7.44
C MET A 175 -4.66 7.09 8.13
N GLU A 176 -5.99 7.14 8.26
CA GLU A 176 -6.69 8.20 8.99
C GLU A 176 -6.37 8.15 10.50
N ILE A 177 -6.33 6.95 11.10
CA ILE A 177 -6.01 6.77 12.52
C ILE A 177 -4.59 7.26 12.84
N GLN A 178 -3.61 6.88 12.02
CA GLN A 178 -2.22 7.32 12.15
C GLN A 178 -2.08 8.84 12.04
N LYS A 179 -2.73 9.44 11.03
CA LYS A 179 -2.79 10.90 10.84
C LYS A 179 -3.39 11.61 12.05
N SER A 180 -4.53 11.12 12.53
CA SER A 180 -5.25 11.66 13.69
C SER A 180 -4.42 11.58 14.99
N ALA A 181 -3.59 10.53 15.10
CA ALA A 181 -2.73 10.30 16.26
C ALA A 181 -1.30 10.86 16.09
N ASN A 182 -1.04 11.61 15.01
CA ASN A 182 0.22 12.26 14.69
C ASN A 182 1.47 11.34 14.67
N PHE A 183 1.36 10.18 14.01
CA PHE A 183 2.51 9.31 13.76
C PHE A 183 2.40 8.61 12.40
N CYS A 184 3.53 8.15 11.84
CA CYS A 184 3.54 7.38 10.59
C CYS A 184 4.42 6.14 10.73
N VAL A 185 3.77 4.97 10.87
CA VAL A 185 4.44 3.66 11.02
C VAL A 185 4.11 2.70 9.89
N TYR A 186 3.00 2.91 9.18
CA TYR A 186 2.60 2.17 8.01
C TYR A 186 2.23 3.13 6.88
N LYS A 187 2.65 2.80 5.65
CA LYS A 187 2.12 3.38 4.41
C LYS A 187 1.76 2.23 3.49
N GLN A 188 0.64 2.41 2.81
CA GLN A 188 0.19 1.47 1.79
C GLN A 188 1.19 1.42 0.63
N VAL A 189 1.58 0.20 0.27
CA VAL A 189 2.41 -0.11 -0.90
C VAL A 189 1.51 -0.81 -1.92
N PRO A 190 1.20 -0.16 -3.06
CA PRO A 190 0.25 -0.71 -4.03
C PRO A 190 0.60 -2.10 -4.52
N GLU A 191 1.88 -2.35 -4.77
CA GLU A 191 2.38 -3.65 -5.25
C GLU A 191 2.13 -4.77 -4.22
N ALA A 192 2.35 -4.46 -2.93
CA ALA A 192 2.09 -5.42 -1.85
C ALA A 192 0.59 -5.68 -1.68
N MET A 193 -0.25 -4.63 -1.79
CA MET A 193 -1.71 -4.80 -1.71
C MET A 193 -2.25 -5.63 -2.87
N GLU A 194 -1.76 -5.43 -4.09
CA GLU A 194 -2.14 -6.24 -5.25
C GLU A 194 -1.73 -7.72 -5.11
N GLU A 195 -0.60 -8.00 -4.46
CA GLU A 195 -0.22 -9.38 -4.12
C GLU A 195 -1.20 -10.01 -3.12
N PHE A 196 -1.58 -9.28 -2.07
CA PHE A 196 -2.59 -9.73 -1.11
C PHE A 196 -3.95 -9.99 -1.80
N LYS A 197 -4.37 -9.11 -2.73
CA LYS A 197 -5.63 -9.27 -3.47
C LYS A 197 -5.67 -10.58 -4.26
N LYS A 198 -4.55 -11.02 -4.84
CA LYS A 198 -4.46 -12.32 -5.53
C LYS A 198 -4.76 -13.51 -4.61
N HIS A 199 -4.53 -13.34 -3.32
CA HIS A 199 -4.82 -14.34 -2.29
C HIS A 199 -6.19 -14.16 -1.62
N GLY A 200 -7.03 -13.25 -2.13
CA GLY A 200 -8.37 -12.99 -1.60
C GLY A 200 -8.40 -12.09 -0.36
N TYR A 201 -7.29 -11.42 -0.04
CA TYR A 201 -7.17 -10.48 1.07
C TYR A 201 -6.89 -9.07 0.55
N GLY A 202 -7.50 -8.03 1.10
CA GLY A 202 -7.18 -6.65 0.75
C GLY A 202 -8.21 -5.93 -0.10
N TYR A 203 -7.92 -4.66 -0.36
CA TYR A 203 -8.92 -3.70 -0.83
C TYR A 203 -8.30 -2.71 -1.82
N ASP A 204 -9.15 -2.00 -2.56
CA ASP A 204 -8.71 -0.95 -3.46
C ASP A 204 -8.18 0.23 -2.64
N ILE A 205 -6.85 0.40 -2.60
CA ILE A 205 -6.23 1.58 -2.01
C ILE A 205 -6.78 2.81 -2.72
N ALA A 206 -7.39 3.71 -1.96
CA ALA A 206 -7.65 5.07 -2.41
C ALA A 206 -6.30 5.78 -2.54
N LEU A 207 -5.66 5.63 -3.70
CA LEU A 207 -4.41 6.32 -3.97
C LEU A 207 -4.68 7.82 -3.85
N PRO A 208 -3.99 8.58 -2.97
CA PRO A 208 -3.91 10.01 -3.16
C PRO A 208 -3.37 10.21 -4.58
N PRO A 209 -3.92 11.14 -5.37
CA PRO A 209 -3.60 11.22 -6.78
C PRO A 209 -2.09 11.40 -6.96
N THR A 210 -1.38 10.32 -7.28
CA THR A 210 0.00 10.37 -7.76
C THR A 210 -0.09 10.79 -9.21
N ARG A 211 -0.25 12.09 -9.43
CA ARG A 211 -0.03 12.68 -10.74
C ARG A 211 0.95 13.84 -10.60
N SER A 212 2.09 13.65 -11.26
CA SER A 212 2.85 14.75 -11.82
C SER A 212 1.90 15.73 -12.54
N PRO A 213 2.19 17.05 -12.53
CA PRO A 213 1.22 18.08 -12.91
C PRO A 213 0.82 18.14 -14.41
N GLN A 214 1.02 17.09 -15.19
CA GLN A 214 0.99 17.18 -16.66
C GLN A 214 -0.09 16.34 -17.36
N TYR A 215 -0.91 15.55 -16.65
CA TYR A 215 -2.04 14.85 -17.27
C TYR A 215 -3.37 15.30 -16.67
N ARG A 216 -4.05 16.20 -17.38
CA ARG A 216 -5.47 16.54 -17.18
C ARG A 216 -6.25 15.23 -16.98
N GLN A 217 -6.98 15.14 -15.87
CA GLN A 217 -7.88 14.02 -15.63
C GLN A 217 -8.98 14.08 -16.69
N GLU A 218 -9.07 13.03 -17.51
CA GLU A 218 -10.12 12.91 -18.52
C GLU A 218 -11.49 12.90 -17.82
N ASN A 219 -12.42 13.67 -18.35
CA ASN A 219 -13.81 13.76 -17.90
C ASN A 219 -14.73 13.10 -18.94
N ILE A 220 -15.89 12.57 -18.54
CA ILE A 220 -16.92 12.09 -19.48
C ILE A 220 -17.29 13.13 -20.55
N THR A 221 -17.19 14.43 -20.24
CA THR A 221 -17.43 15.52 -21.20
C THR A 221 -16.40 15.60 -22.33
N ASP A 222 -15.18 15.09 -22.14
CA ASP A 222 -14.14 15.03 -23.18
C ASP A 222 -14.51 14.02 -24.29
N TYR A 223 -15.51 13.17 -24.04
CA TYR A 223 -15.98 12.12 -24.95
C TYR A 223 -17.33 12.44 -25.59
N LEU A 224 -17.89 13.62 -25.32
CA LEU A 224 -19.12 14.08 -25.95
C LEU A 224 -18.84 14.53 -27.38
N ASN A 225 -19.63 14.03 -28.31
CA ASN A 225 -19.65 14.43 -29.71
C ASN A 225 -20.65 15.59 -29.91
N LEU A 226 -20.39 16.69 -29.21
CA LEU A 226 -21.17 17.93 -29.25
C LEU A 226 -20.25 19.07 -29.66
N ASN A 227 -20.75 19.97 -30.52
CA ASN A 227 -19.91 20.91 -31.26
C ASN A 227 -19.66 22.23 -30.51
N ASP A 228 -20.50 22.57 -29.53
CA ASP A 228 -20.34 23.76 -28.69
C ASP A 228 -20.40 23.42 -27.19
N GLU A 229 -19.92 24.34 -26.36
CA GLU A 229 -19.88 24.18 -24.91
C GLU A 229 -21.27 24.29 -24.24
N GLU A 230 -22.23 24.99 -24.86
CA GLU A 230 -23.58 25.12 -24.31
C GLU A 230 -24.34 23.79 -24.38
N GLU A 231 -24.19 23.02 -25.46
CA GLU A 231 -24.74 21.68 -25.60
C GLU A 231 -24.14 20.71 -24.57
N LYS A 232 -22.83 20.81 -24.30
CA LYS A 232 -22.17 19.99 -23.27
C LYS A 232 -22.68 20.33 -21.87
N ILE A 233 -22.80 21.61 -21.54
CA ILE A 233 -23.38 22.06 -20.27
C ILE A 233 -24.82 21.56 -20.16
N GLY A 234 -25.62 21.71 -21.21
CA GLY A 234 -27.00 21.23 -21.25
C GLY A 234 -27.12 19.72 -21.07
N TRP A 235 -26.19 18.94 -21.62
CA TRP A 235 -26.11 17.49 -21.41
C TRP A 235 -25.78 17.14 -19.95
N VAL A 236 -24.81 17.83 -19.34
CA VAL A 236 -24.46 17.65 -17.92
C VAL A 236 -25.64 17.99 -17.01
N GLU A 237 -26.32 19.11 -17.25
CA GLU A 237 -27.48 19.52 -16.45
C GLU A 237 -28.67 18.57 -16.59
N LYS A 238 -28.86 17.92 -17.75
CA LYS A 238 -29.84 16.83 -17.89
C LYS A 238 -29.46 15.61 -17.06
N GLY A 239 -28.19 15.22 -17.04
CA GLY A 239 -27.73 14.11 -16.21
C GLY A 239 -27.85 14.38 -14.71
N LYS A 240 -27.57 15.61 -14.26
CA LYS A 240 -27.74 16.01 -12.84
C LYS A 240 -29.20 15.99 -12.35
N LYS A 241 -30.17 16.05 -13.27
CA LYS A 241 -31.61 15.95 -12.96
C LYS A 241 -32.09 14.51 -12.76
N CYS A 242 -31.24 13.51 -12.97
CA CYS A 242 -31.58 12.12 -12.65
C CYS A 242 -31.68 11.97 -11.13
N GLU A 243 -32.80 11.47 -10.62
CA GLU A 243 -33.05 11.32 -9.18
C GLU A 243 -32.32 10.11 -8.60
N THR A 244 -31.97 9.14 -9.46
CA THR A 244 -31.27 7.93 -9.05
C THR A 244 -30.04 7.62 -9.92
N VAL A 245 -29.06 6.93 -9.35
CA VAL A 245 -27.89 6.42 -10.09
C VAL A 245 -28.31 5.47 -11.22
N LYS A 246 -29.47 4.80 -11.09
CA LYS A 246 -30.04 3.95 -12.13
C LYS A 246 -30.50 4.76 -13.33
N GLU A 247 -31.21 5.87 -13.11
CA GLU A 247 -31.65 6.78 -14.16
C GLU A 247 -30.46 7.42 -14.85
N LEU A 248 -29.45 7.85 -14.08
CA LEU A 248 -28.21 8.39 -14.63
C LEU A 248 -27.46 7.36 -15.48
N ALA A 249 -27.40 6.11 -15.02
CA ALA A 249 -26.79 5.01 -15.78
C ALA A 249 -27.51 4.77 -17.12
N ILE A 250 -28.85 4.84 -17.12
CA ILE A 250 -29.67 4.72 -18.34
C ILE A 250 -29.42 5.92 -19.26
N PHE A 251 -29.41 7.14 -18.73
CA PHE A 251 -29.14 8.37 -19.48
C PHE A 251 -27.77 8.33 -20.19
N ILE A 252 -26.72 7.92 -19.48
CA ILE A 252 -25.37 7.78 -20.05
C ILE A 252 -25.33 6.69 -21.13
N ALA A 253 -25.97 5.55 -20.87
CA ALA A 253 -26.06 4.44 -21.83
C ALA A 253 -26.82 4.83 -23.10
N GLN A 254 -27.91 5.58 -22.95
CA GLN A 254 -28.72 6.06 -24.06
C GLN A 254 -27.98 7.12 -24.88
N SER A 255 -27.22 8.00 -24.22
CA SER A 255 -26.32 8.96 -24.88
C SER A 255 -25.26 8.28 -25.77
N TYR A 256 -24.84 7.06 -25.42
CA TYR A 256 -23.96 6.26 -26.28
C TYR A 256 -24.70 5.69 -27.50
N THR A 257 -25.90 5.12 -27.30
CA THR A 257 -26.76 4.65 -28.40
C THR A 257 -27.09 5.77 -29.39
N ASP A 258 -27.33 6.98 -28.88
CA ASP A 258 -27.64 8.18 -29.67
C ASP A 258 -26.40 8.83 -30.30
N LYS A 259 -25.21 8.22 -30.14
CA LYS A 259 -23.91 8.72 -30.64
C LYS A 259 -23.50 10.10 -30.12
N ILE A 260 -24.11 10.53 -29.01
CA ILE A 260 -23.74 11.73 -28.25
C ILE A 260 -22.47 11.46 -27.46
N LEU A 261 -22.30 10.25 -26.90
CA LEU A 261 -21.09 9.82 -26.19
C LEU A 261 -20.30 8.82 -27.04
N ARG A 262 -18.99 9.05 -27.25
CA ARG A 262 -18.14 8.21 -28.12
C ARG A 262 -17.24 7.20 -27.39
N LYS A 263 -17.29 7.11 -26.05
CA LYS A 263 -16.41 6.21 -25.27
C LYS A 263 -16.91 4.76 -25.29
N ILE A 264 -16.00 3.82 -25.55
CA ILE A 264 -16.24 2.36 -25.49
C ILE A 264 -16.06 1.88 -24.03
N PRO A 265 -16.92 0.96 -23.51
CA PRO A 265 -16.79 0.45 -22.15
C PRO A 265 -15.52 -0.40 -21.98
N SER A 266 -14.93 -0.35 -20.77
CA SER A 266 -13.76 -1.16 -20.44
C SER A 266 -14.19 -2.56 -19.99
N LYS A 267 -13.58 -3.60 -20.58
CA LYS A 267 -13.82 -5.01 -20.18
C LYS A 267 -13.46 -5.32 -18.71
N ARG A 268 -12.70 -4.44 -18.03
CA ARG A 268 -12.22 -4.66 -16.66
C ARG A 268 -12.96 -3.84 -15.59
N GLY A 269 -14.03 -3.12 -15.96
CA GLY A 269 -14.89 -2.35 -15.05
C GLY A 269 -14.17 -1.15 -14.41
N GLY A 270 -14.63 0.07 -14.68
CA GLY A 270 -13.99 1.30 -14.20
C GLY A 270 -13.58 2.26 -15.32
N GLY A 271 -14.10 2.08 -16.53
CA GLY A 271 -13.84 3.01 -17.63
C GLY A 271 -14.77 4.21 -17.54
N LEU A 272 -16.08 3.95 -17.58
CA LEU A 272 -17.10 5.01 -17.64
C LEU A 272 -17.50 5.52 -16.26
N TRP A 273 -17.49 4.64 -15.26
CA TRP A 273 -17.68 5.04 -13.86
C TRP A 273 -16.71 6.16 -13.46
N ASN A 274 -15.41 5.96 -13.72
CA ASN A 274 -14.37 6.91 -13.33
C ASN A 274 -14.47 8.25 -14.07
N LEU A 275 -15.09 8.27 -15.26
CA LEU A 275 -15.30 9.49 -16.04
C LEU A 275 -16.58 10.24 -15.62
N ALA A 276 -17.60 9.52 -15.11
CA ALA A 276 -18.89 10.07 -14.76
C ALA A 276 -19.01 10.52 -13.30
N LYS A 277 -18.30 9.86 -12.37
CA LYS A 277 -18.49 10.05 -10.93
C LYS A 277 -18.28 11.49 -10.46
N ASP A 278 -17.25 12.16 -10.99
CA ASP A 278 -16.91 13.53 -10.60
C ASP A 278 -17.88 14.54 -11.22
N THR A 279 -18.30 14.32 -12.47
CA THR A 279 -19.21 15.19 -13.22
C THR A 279 -20.63 15.20 -12.66
N PHE A 280 -21.08 14.06 -12.11
CA PHE A 280 -22.43 13.89 -11.58
C PHE A 280 -22.49 13.71 -10.06
N HIS A 281 -21.37 13.89 -9.35
CA HIS A 281 -21.27 13.77 -7.89
C HIS A 281 -21.82 12.44 -7.34
N ILE A 282 -21.45 11.33 -7.99
CA ILE A 282 -21.95 10.01 -7.61
C ILE A 282 -21.12 9.44 -6.47
N GLU A 283 -21.79 8.96 -5.42
CA GLU A 283 -21.13 8.31 -4.27
C GLU A 283 -20.34 7.06 -4.70
N ASP A 284 -19.09 6.95 -4.24
CA ASP A 284 -18.15 5.90 -4.64
C ASP A 284 -18.42 4.58 -3.93
N THR A 285 -19.43 3.86 -4.43
CA THR A 285 -19.82 2.53 -3.92
C THR A 285 -19.69 1.46 -5.00
N CYS A 286 -19.36 0.22 -4.59
CA CYS A 286 -19.29 -0.94 -5.49
C CYS A 286 -20.61 -1.15 -6.26
N THR A 287 -21.74 -0.89 -5.61
CA THR A 287 -23.09 -0.99 -6.19
C THR A 287 -23.29 0.00 -7.33
N ASN A 288 -22.95 1.28 -7.12
CA ASN A 288 -23.08 2.33 -8.13
C ASN A 288 -22.17 2.08 -9.34
N ARG A 289 -20.92 1.68 -9.08
CA ARG A 289 -19.96 1.31 -10.13
C ARG A 289 -20.47 0.16 -11.00
N LYS A 290 -20.97 -0.93 -10.38
CA LYS A 290 -21.55 -2.08 -11.10
C LYS A 290 -22.80 -1.69 -11.89
N LEU A 291 -23.63 -0.80 -11.35
CA LEU A 291 -24.87 -0.39 -12.00
C LEU A 291 -24.62 0.42 -13.28
N ILE A 292 -23.73 1.41 -13.24
CA ILE A 292 -23.38 2.23 -14.41
C ILE A 292 -22.76 1.36 -15.51
N GLU A 293 -21.76 0.55 -15.17
CA GLU A 293 -21.10 -0.33 -16.13
C GLU A 293 -22.07 -1.38 -16.70
N LYS A 294 -23.00 -1.91 -15.89
CA LYS A 294 -24.02 -2.87 -16.36
C LYS A 294 -24.96 -2.26 -17.39
N GLN A 295 -25.54 -1.09 -17.12
CA GLN A 295 -26.47 -0.46 -18.06
C GLN A 295 -25.78 -0.08 -19.37
N PHE A 296 -24.54 0.40 -19.28
CA PHE A 296 -23.77 0.76 -20.47
C PHE A 296 -23.38 -0.46 -21.32
N ASN A 297 -22.97 -1.57 -20.68
CA ASN A 297 -22.69 -2.81 -21.39
C ASN A 297 -23.94 -3.39 -22.08
N LEU A 298 -25.13 -3.23 -21.48
CA LEU A 298 -26.39 -3.60 -22.11
C LEU A 298 -26.72 -2.75 -23.35
N ALA A 299 -26.36 -1.47 -23.36
CA ALA A 299 -26.53 -0.60 -24.52
C ALA A 299 -25.47 -0.86 -25.61
N TYR A 300 -24.24 -1.19 -25.24
CA TYR A 300 -23.15 -1.52 -26.16
C TYR A 300 -23.31 -2.89 -26.83
N ASN A 301 -23.70 -3.90 -26.06
CA ASN A 301 -23.96 -5.27 -26.51
C ASN A 301 -25.42 -5.65 -26.15
N PRO A 302 -26.41 -5.21 -26.93
CA PRO A 302 -27.80 -5.54 -26.67
C PRO A 302 -27.98 -7.07 -26.72
N VAL A 303 -28.60 -7.62 -25.67
CA VAL A 303 -28.93 -9.05 -25.64
C VAL A 303 -29.80 -9.37 -26.84
N PRO A 304 -29.48 -10.39 -27.66
CA PRO A 304 -30.33 -10.80 -28.77
C PRO A 304 -31.73 -11.09 -28.22
N LYS A 305 -32.77 -10.49 -28.82
CA LYS A 305 -34.14 -10.91 -28.55
C LYS A 305 -34.24 -12.36 -28.98
N HIS A 306 -34.30 -13.27 -28.02
CA HIS A 306 -34.81 -14.60 -28.29
C HIS A 306 -36.27 -14.43 -28.65
N ASP A 307 -36.59 -14.47 -29.95
CA ASP A 307 -37.92 -14.78 -30.43
C ASP A 307 -38.23 -16.20 -29.94
N LYS A 308 -38.80 -16.31 -28.74
CA LYS A 308 -39.66 -17.45 -28.45
C LYS A 308 -40.84 -17.27 -29.39
N PHE A 309 -41.09 -18.26 -30.23
CA PHE A 309 -42.02 -18.29 -31.38
C PHE A 309 -41.39 -17.86 -32.72
N LYS A 310 -40.59 -18.77 -33.30
CA LYS A 310 -40.65 -19.07 -34.73
C LYS A 310 -40.97 -20.55 -34.90
#